data_AF-A0AAD7E9F5-F1
#
_entry.id   AF-A0AAD7E9F5-F1
#
_cell.length_a   1.000
_cell.length_b   1.000
_cell.length_c   1.000
_cell.angle_alpha   90.00
_cell.angle_beta   90.00
_cell.angle_gamma   90.00
#
_symmetry.space_group_name_H-M   'P 1'
#
loop_
_entity.id
_entity.type
_entity.pdbx_description
1 polymer ?
#
loop_
_entity_poly.entity_id
_entity_poly.type
_entity_poly.pdbx_seq_one_letter_code
_entity_poly.pdbx_strand_id
1 'polypeptide(L)'
;MRPFISRRKRRKLTEQSSSRGRRNSSPRTSSISKSWRWRRVGWRKKLVKRQKKAARERRKELKERLEREWAAMKERHAAEVEIWSVECSKLVAEGVKKKDLPPKPKPGKKPTVPVVDDEDDDLEDKVMDDSNV
;
A
#
# COMPACT_ATOMS: atom_id res chain seq x y z
N MET A 1 11.09 27.63 -24.58
CA MET A 1 10.01 28.58 -24.94
C MET A 1 8.95 28.58 -23.84
N ARG A 2 8.75 29.71 -23.15
CA ARG A 2 7.70 29.90 -22.13
C ARG A 2 6.83 31.09 -22.58
N PRO A 3 5.50 31.00 -22.58
CA PRO A 3 4.67 32.14 -22.95
C PRO A 3 4.60 33.18 -21.83
N PHE A 4 4.80 34.43 -22.25
CA PHE A 4 4.79 35.67 -21.49
C PHE A 4 3.33 36.11 -21.27
N ILE A 5 2.82 36.05 -20.04
CA ILE A 5 1.46 36.50 -19.72
C ILE A 5 1.52 37.99 -19.34
N SER A 6 1.00 38.79 -20.26
CA SER A 6 0.88 40.25 -20.20
C SER A 6 0.04 40.73 -19.01
N ARG A 7 0.56 41.79 -18.36
CA ARG A 7 -0.10 42.56 -17.31
C ARG A 7 -1.22 43.46 -17.87
N ARG A 8 -2.15 43.78 -16.97
CA ARG A 8 -2.96 45.01 -16.87
C ARG A 8 -4.22 45.14 -17.74
N LYS A 9 -5.35 45.23 -17.05
CA LYS A 9 -6.15 46.47 -17.04
C LYS A 9 -6.97 46.58 -15.75
N ARG A 10 -6.60 47.59 -14.94
CA ARG A 10 -7.46 48.17 -13.89
C ARG A 10 -8.64 48.87 -14.59
N ARG A 11 -9.87 48.63 -14.14
CA ARG A 11 -10.96 49.61 -14.26
C ARG A 11 -11.48 49.88 -12.84
N LYS A 12 -11.53 51.17 -12.50
CA LYS A 12 -12.03 51.70 -11.24
C LYS A 12 -13.54 52.00 -11.37
N LEU A 13 -14.25 51.67 -10.29
CA LEU A 13 -15.33 52.41 -9.61
C LEU A 13 -16.50 52.96 -10.44
N THR A 14 -17.70 52.52 -10.04
CA THR A 14 -18.86 53.40 -9.83
C THR A 14 -19.53 52.97 -8.51
N GLU A 15 -19.43 53.82 -7.50
CA GLU A 15 -20.37 53.88 -6.38
C GLU A 15 -21.71 54.42 -6.90
N GLN A 16 -22.81 53.78 -6.51
CA GLN A 16 -24.07 54.48 -6.25
C GLN A 16 -24.94 53.64 -5.32
N SER A 17 -25.22 54.24 -4.17
CA SER A 17 -26.09 53.82 -3.07
C SER A 17 -27.52 53.52 -3.50
N SER A 18 -28.13 52.46 -2.95
CA SER A 18 -29.58 52.49 -2.70
C SER A 18 -30.03 51.51 -1.61
N SER A 19 -30.62 52.10 -0.57
CA SER A 19 -31.75 51.62 0.24
C SER A 19 -31.75 50.19 0.80
N ARG A 20 -31.59 50.13 2.13
CA ARG A 20 -32.38 49.35 3.09
C ARG A 20 -33.39 48.36 2.48
N GLY A 21 -33.03 47.08 2.58
CA GLY A 21 -33.93 45.97 2.37
C GLY A 21 -33.43 44.73 3.10
N ARG A 22 -33.34 44.79 4.44
CA ARG A 22 -33.25 43.59 5.27
C ARG A 22 -34.55 42.79 5.10
N ARG A 23 -34.59 41.90 4.11
CA ARG A 23 -35.50 40.76 4.14
C ARG A 23 -34.80 39.63 4.86
N ASN A 24 -35.05 39.59 6.16
CA ASN A 24 -34.88 38.40 6.96
C ASN A 24 -35.81 37.32 6.39
N SER A 25 -35.30 36.47 5.51
CA SER A 25 -35.95 35.21 5.16
C SER A 25 -34.91 34.27 4.56
N SER A 26 -34.10 33.67 5.42
CA SER A 26 -33.49 32.38 5.11
C SER A 26 -34.24 31.29 5.88
N PRO A 27 -35.40 30.81 5.40
CA PRO A 27 -35.97 29.58 5.93
C PRO A 27 -35.41 28.41 5.12
N ARG A 28 -34.78 27.48 5.84
CA ARG A 28 -34.45 26.09 5.45
C ARG A 28 -33.14 25.84 4.69
N THR A 29 -32.02 25.95 5.39
CA THR A 29 -30.92 24.97 5.21
C THR A 29 -30.59 24.17 6.48
N SER A 30 -31.34 24.37 7.56
CA SER A 30 -31.04 23.79 8.88
C SER A 30 -31.31 22.28 9.00
N SER A 31 -32.27 21.69 8.27
CA SER A 31 -32.59 20.25 8.44
C SER A 31 -31.79 19.29 7.56
N ILE A 32 -31.02 19.80 6.59
CA ILE A 32 -30.18 18.97 5.70
C ILE A 32 -28.87 18.54 6.41
N SER A 33 -28.53 19.19 7.53
CA SER A 33 -27.20 19.08 8.15
C SER A 33 -26.89 17.70 8.78
N LYS A 34 -27.87 17.05 9.43
CA LYS A 34 -27.60 15.78 10.16
C LYS A 34 -27.55 14.56 9.24
N SER A 35 -28.44 14.44 8.25
CA SER A 35 -28.53 13.24 7.39
C SER A 35 -27.36 13.10 6.41
N TRP A 36 -26.69 14.21 6.04
CA TRP A 36 -25.50 14.21 5.20
C TRP A 36 -24.23 13.85 5.98
N ARG A 37 -24.17 14.18 7.28
CA ARG A 37 -23.06 13.82 8.18
C ARG A 37 -22.96 12.29 8.34
N TRP A 38 -24.09 11.62 8.64
CA TRP A 38 -24.14 10.15 8.77
C TRP A 38 -23.81 9.42 7.46
N ARG A 39 -24.28 9.94 6.31
CA ARG A 39 -23.90 9.39 5.00
C ARG A 39 -22.39 9.51 4.79
N ARG A 40 -21.78 10.67 5.01
CA ARG A 40 -20.33 10.86 4.78
C ARG A 40 -19.46 9.96 5.66
N VAL A 41 -19.81 9.78 6.93
CA VAL A 41 -19.09 8.90 7.87
C VAL A 41 -19.23 7.42 7.47
N GLY A 42 -20.44 6.99 7.10
CA GLY A 42 -20.69 5.61 6.64
C GLY A 42 -19.92 5.26 5.37
N TRP A 43 -19.79 6.20 4.42
CA TRP A 43 -19.03 6.01 3.19
C TRP A 43 -17.52 5.90 3.44
N ARG A 44 -16.96 6.72 4.34
CA ARG A 44 -15.54 6.64 4.73
C ARG A 44 -15.21 5.31 5.38
N LYS A 45 -16.05 4.85 6.33
CA LYS A 45 -15.89 3.53 6.97
C LYS A 45 -15.91 2.38 5.94
N LYS A 46 -16.82 2.44 4.95
CA LYS A 46 -16.87 1.44 3.85
C LYS A 46 -15.63 1.49 2.96
N LEU A 47 -15.09 2.68 2.67
CA LEU A 47 -13.89 2.84 1.86
C LEU A 47 -12.65 2.26 2.57
N VAL A 48 -12.46 2.58 3.85
CA VAL A 48 -11.37 2.04 4.67
C VAL A 48 -11.45 0.51 4.75
N LYS A 49 -12.65 -0.04 5.01
CA LYS A 49 -12.86 -1.50 5.01
C LYS A 49 -12.48 -2.15 3.68
N ARG A 50 -12.82 -1.53 2.55
CA ARG A 50 -12.44 -2.02 1.21
C ARG A 50 -10.94 -1.96 0.99
N GLN A 51 -10.29 -0.87 1.40
CA GLN A 51 -8.84 -0.71 1.29
C GLN A 51 -8.10 -1.75 2.16
N LYS A 52 -8.50 -1.92 3.42
CA LYS A 52 -7.94 -2.96 4.32
C LYS A 52 -8.12 -4.36 3.72
N LYS A 53 -9.29 -4.68 3.17
CA LYS A 53 -9.52 -5.98 2.52
C LYS A 53 -8.58 -6.18 1.31
N ALA A 54 -8.49 -5.20 0.42
CA ALA A 54 -7.59 -5.27 -0.74
C ALA A 54 -6.11 -5.37 -0.34
N ALA A 55 -5.69 -4.67 0.72
CA ALA A 55 -4.34 -4.75 1.26
C ALA A 55 -4.03 -6.17 1.79
N ARG A 56 -4.97 -6.78 2.52
CA ARG A 56 -4.82 -8.17 3.02
C ARG A 56 -4.73 -9.18 1.88
N GLU A 57 -5.56 -9.03 0.85
CA GLU A 57 -5.52 -9.90 -0.34
C GLU A 57 -4.17 -9.79 -1.05
N ARG A 58 -3.66 -8.57 -1.28
CA ARG A 58 -2.32 -8.35 -1.85
C ARG A 58 -1.21 -8.95 -1.00
N ARG A 59 -1.27 -8.81 0.33
CA ARG A 59 -0.28 -9.42 1.26
C ARG A 59 -0.31 -10.95 1.15
N LYS A 60 -1.50 -11.55 1.06
CA LYS A 60 -1.67 -12.99 0.90
C LYS A 60 -1.07 -13.47 -0.43
N GLU A 61 -1.40 -12.80 -1.53
CA GLU A 61 -0.86 -13.13 -2.86
C GLU A 61 0.67 -13.03 -2.92
N LEU A 62 1.24 -11.97 -2.34
CA LEU A 62 2.70 -11.81 -2.26
C LEU A 62 3.35 -12.93 -1.44
N LYS A 63 2.75 -13.29 -0.30
CA LYS A 63 3.26 -14.38 0.54
C LYS A 63 3.21 -15.72 -0.19
N GLU A 64 2.09 -16.05 -0.82
CA GLU A 64 1.94 -17.30 -1.59
C GLU A 64 2.92 -17.38 -2.76
N ARG A 65 3.16 -16.26 -3.46
CA ARG A 65 4.16 -16.20 -4.53
C ARG A 65 5.57 -16.50 -4.00
N LEU A 66 5.99 -15.85 -2.92
CA LEU A 66 7.31 -16.07 -2.33
C LEU A 66 7.48 -17.49 -1.78
N GLU A 67 6.43 -18.08 -1.22
CA GLU A 67 6.44 -19.47 -0.78
C GLU A 67 6.60 -20.45 -1.96
N ARG A 68 5.93 -20.19 -3.08
CA ARG A 68 6.08 -20.98 -4.31
C ARG A 68 7.50 -20.87 -4.89
N GLU A 69 8.04 -19.65 -4.96
CA GLU A 69 9.41 -19.42 -5.41
C GLU A 69 10.43 -20.11 -4.49
N TRP A 70 10.20 -20.07 -3.17
CA TRP A 70 11.03 -20.78 -2.20
C TRP A 70 10.95 -22.30 -2.35
N ALA A 71 9.75 -22.85 -2.59
CA ALA A 71 9.58 -24.28 -2.86
C ALA A 71 10.38 -24.72 -4.08
N ALA A 72 10.28 -23.98 -5.19
CA ALA A 72 11.04 -24.25 -6.40
C ALA A 72 12.56 -24.16 -6.17
N MET A 73 13.02 -23.21 -5.35
CA MET A 73 14.45 -23.10 -5.00
C MET A 73 14.93 -24.31 -4.19
N LYS A 74 14.12 -24.82 -3.26
CA LYS A 74 14.45 -26.04 -2.50
C LYS A 74 14.52 -27.27 -3.40
N GLU A 75 13.59 -27.41 -4.34
CA GLU A 75 13.59 -28.53 -5.28
C GLU A 75 14.85 -28.54 -6.16
N ARG A 76 15.21 -27.36 -6.71
CA ARG A 76 16.47 -27.23 -7.48
C ARG A 76 17.70 -27.56 -6.64
N HIS A 77 17.75 -27.04 -5.42
CA HIS A 77 18.87 -27.34 -4.52
C HIS A 77 18.96 -28.83 -4.16
N ALA A 78 17.82 -29.50 -3.97
CA ALA A 78 17.80 -30.94 -3.72
C ALA A 78 18.37 -31.72 -4.92
N ALA A 79 17.97 -31.36 -6.14
CA ALA A 79 18.51 -31.96 -7.38
C ALA A 79 20.02 -31.69 -7.54
N GLU A 80 20.48 -30.47 -7.27
CA GLU A 80 21.93 -30.14 -7.30
C GLU A 80 22.72 -30.94 -6.26
N VAL A 81 22.17 -31.12 -5.06
CA VAL A 81 22.81 -31.93 -4.01
C VAL A 81 22.86 -33.41 -4.39
N GLU A 82 21.83 -33.93 -5.06
CA GLU A 82 21.80 -35.30 -5.55
C GLU A 82 22.87 -35.52 -6.63
N ILE A 83 22.94 -34.64 -7.63
CA ILE A 83 23.98 -34.67 -8.68
C ILE A 83 25.38 -34.61 -8.04
N TRP A 84 25.60 -33.65 -7.14
CA TRP A 84 26.86 -33.50 -6.41
C TRP A 84 27.23 -34.77 -5.62
N SER A 85 26.24 -35.40 -4.97
CA SER A 85 26.44 -36.63 -4.19
C SER A 85 26.86 -37.80 -5.08
N VAL A 86 26.23 -37.93 -6.26
CA VAL A 86 26.59 -38.95 -7.25
C VAL A 86 28.01 -38.72 -7.77
N GLU A 87 28.36 -37.49 -8.12
CA GLU A 87 29.71 -37.14 -8.58
C GLU A 87 30.78 -37.40 -7.51
N CYS A 88 30.53 -36.98 -6.27
CA CYS A 88 31.45 -37.26 -5.17
C CYS A 88 31.63 -38.76 -4.94
N SER A 89 30.57 -39.55 -5.08
CA SER A 89 30.65 -41.00 -4.92
C SER A 89 31.53 -41.65 -5.99
N LYS A 90 31.45 -41.16 -7.25
CA LYS A 90 32.34 -41.59 -8.34
C LYS A 90 33.80 -41.23 -8.06
N LEU A 91 34.07 -39.99 -7.67
CA LEU A 91 35.44 -39.53 -7.35
C LEU A 91 36.05 -40.32 -6.19
N VAL A 92 35.26 -40.66 -5.17
CA VAL A 92 35.73 -41.53 -4.07
C VAL A 92 36.07 -42.93 -4.57
N ALA A 93 35.27 -43.51 -5.48
CA ALA A 93 35.56 -44.81 -6.10
C ALA A 93 36.84 -44.77 -6.96
N GLU A 94 37.15 -43.62 -7.56
CA GLU A 94 38.41 -43.36 -8.29
C GLU A 94 39.62 -43.10 -7.37
N GLY A 95 39.43 -43.10 -6.05
CA GLY A 95 40.50 -42.92 -5.07
C GLY A 95 40.82 -41.47 -4.71
N VAL A 96 39.97 -40.51 -5.12
CA VAL A 96 40.12 -39.10 -4.73
C VAL A 96 39.93 -38.95 -3.21
N LYS A 97 40.85 -38.22 -2.57
CA LYS A 97 40.78 -37.98 -1.13
C LYS A 97 39.61 -37.05 -0.82
N LYS A 98 38.97 -37.24 0.34
CA LYS A 98 37.82 -36.43 0.78
C LYS A 98 38.08 -34.92 0.84
N LYS A 99 39.34 -34.50 1.03
CA LYS A 99 39.73 -33.08 1.08
C LYS A 99 39.71 -32.40 -0.29
N ASP A 100 39.81 -33.19 -1.36
CA ASP A 100 39.90 -32.72 -2.74
C ASP A 100 38.55 -32.83 -3.47
N LEU A 101 37.50 -33.29 -2.78
CA LEU A 101 36.15 -33.35 -3.34
C LEU A 101 35.56 -31.94 -3.53
N PRO A 102 34.71 -31.75 -4.56
CA PRO A 102 34.05 -30.47 -4.76
C PRO A 102 33.20 -30.11 -3.54
N PRO A 103 33.12 -28.82 -3.16
CA PRO A 103 32.34 -28.39 -2.02
C PRO A 103 30.85 -28.65 -2.27
N LYS A 104 30.13 -28.99 -1.20
CA LYS A 104 28.68 -29.19 -1.27
C LYS A 104 27.98 -27.89 -1.71
N PRO A 105 26.98 -27.95 -2.61
CA PRO A 105 26.16 -26.79 -2.96
C PRO A 105 25.60 -26.11 -1.71
N LYS A 106 25.57 -24.77 -1.71
CA LYS A 106 25.02 -23.98 -0.60
C LYS A 106 23.55 -23.70 -0.85
N PRO A 107 22.66 -23.87 0.13
CA PRO A 107 21.26 -23.51 -0.03
C PRO A 107 21.12 -21.99 -0.22
N GLY A 108 20.23 -21.59 -1.12
CA GLY A 108 19.82 -20.19 -1.27
C GLY A 108 19.09 -19.67 -0.03
N LYS A 109 19.00 -18.35 0.12
CA LYS A 109 18.26 -17.72 1.24
C LYS A 109 16.76 -17.65 0.92
N LYS A 110 15.93 -17.84 1.94
CA LYS A 110 14.48 -17.70 1.80
C LYS A 110 14.12 -16.25 1.44
N PRO A 111 13.32 -16.02 0.38
CA PRO A 111 12.78 -14.70 0.08
C PRO A 111 11.96 -14.16 1.26
N THR A 112 12.16 -12.89 1.60
CA THR A 112 11.46 -12.22 2.71
C THR A 112 10.43 -11.24 2.13
N VAL A 113 9.24 -11.17 2.72
CA VAL A 113 8.26 -10.14 2.37
C VAL A 113 8.80 -8.77 2.78
N PRO A 114 8.74 -7.74 1.93
CA PRO A 114 9.06 -6.38 2.38
C PRO A 114 8.08 -6.01 3.50
N VAL A 115 8.63 -5.45 4.60
CA VAL A 115 7.82 -4.85 5.66
C VAL A 115 7.09 -3.67 5.01
N VAL A 116 5.80 -3.82 4.77
CA VAL A 116 4.95 -2.71 4.36
C VAL A 116 4.53 -2.07 5.67
N ASP A 117 5.23 -1.01 6.09
CA ASP A 117 4.98 -0.30 7.35
C ASP A 117 3.48 -0.11 7.58
N ASP A 118 2.97 -0.66 8.67
CA ASP A 118 1.58 -0.62 9.10
C ASP A 118 1.21 0.76 9.67
N GLU A 119 1.49 1.86 8.95
CA GLU A 119 1.03 3.21 9.34
C GLU A 119 -0.49 3.42 9.14
N ASP A 120 -1.24 2.37 8.82
CA ASP A 120 -2.68 2.42 8.50
C ASP A 120 -3.58 1.65 9.50
N ASP A 121 -3.02 1.08 10.58
CA ASP A 121 -3.86 0.45 11.63
C ASP A 121 -4.34 1.43 12.72
N ASP A 122 -3.82 2.66 12.74
CA ASP A 122 -4.11 3.66 13.80
C ASP A 122 -5.08 4.79 13.37
N LEU A 123 -5.77 4.65 12.24
CA LEU A 123 -6.73 5.65 11.73
C LEU A 123 -8.15 5.51 12.30
N GLU A 124 -8.40 4.56 13.21
CA GLU A 124 -9.74 4.33 13.75
C GLU A 124 -10.09 5.24 14.95
N ASP A 125 -9.10 5.80 15.65
CA ASP A 125 -9.30 6.49 16.94
C ASP A 125 -9.49 8.02 16.87
N LYS A 126 -9.43 8.63 15.67
CA LYS A 126 -9.60 10.11 15.53
C LYS A 126 -10.92 10.57 14.93
N VAL A 127 -11.87 9.66 14.67
CA VAL A 127 -13.15 10.02 14.03
C VAL A 127 -14.30 10.20 15.04
N MET A 128 -13.99 10.23 16.34
CA MET A 128 -14.97 10.30 17.43
C MET A 128 -14.64 11.38 18.47
N ASP A 129 -14.26 12.60 18.08
CA ASP A 129 -14.49 13.76 18.98
C ASP A 129 -14.54 15.08 18.20
N ASP A 130 -15.71 15.45 17.70
CA ASP A 130 -16.01 16.81 17.23
C ASP A 130 -17.52 17.06 17.38
N SER A 131 -18.03 16.75 18.57
CA SER A 131 -19.45 16.95 18.96
C SER A 131 -19.63 17.77 20.24
N ASN A 132 -18.58 18.44 20.74
CA ASN A 132 -18.72 19.33 21.90
C ASN A 132 -18.03 20.68 21.68
N VAL A 133 -18.67 21.55 20.89
CA VAL A 133 -18.55 23.02 21.00
C VAL A 133 -19.88 23.67 20.62
#